data_AF-A0A667I0C0-F1
#
_entry.id   AF-A0A667I0C0-F1
#
_cell.length_a   1.000
_cell.length_b   1.000
_cell.length_c   1.000
_cell.angle_alpha   90.00
_cell.angle_beta   90.00
_cell.angle_gamma   90.00
#
_symmetry.space_group_name_H-M   'P 1'
#
loop_
_entity.id
_entity.type
_entity.pdbx_description
1 polymer ?
#
loop_
_entity_poly.entity_id
_entity_poly.type
_entity_poly.pdbx_seq_one_letter_code
_entity_poly.pdbx_strand_id
1 'polypeptide(L)'
;LGCALNPTKNSNMPAFLSKLWTLVEETHTNEFFTWSQNGQSFLVLDEQRFVKEILPKYFKHNNMASFVRQLNMYGFCKVLHIGSGIVKQERDGPVEFQHSYFKQGQDDLLENTKSKVSSSKPEENKILGLKA
;
A
#
# COMPACT_ATOMS: atom_id res chain seq x y z
N LEU A 1 24.33 15.67 1.26
CA LEU A 1 23.94 14.27 1.55
C LEU A 1 22.71 13.96 0.74
N GLY A 2 22.90 13.75 -0.57
CA GLY A 2 21.82 13.45 -1.51
C GLY A 2 21.87 11.96 -1.81
N CYS A 3 20.94 11.20 -1.24
CA CYS A 3 20.73 9.82 -1.65
C CYS A 3 20.04 9.88 -3.02
N ALA A 4 20.84 9.90 -4.08
CA ALA A 4 20.36 9.66 -5.42
C ALA A 4 19.73 8.27 -5.43
N LEU A 5 18.43 8.26 -5.71
CA LEU A 5 17.58 7.09 -5.89
C LEU A 5 18.29 6.10 -6.82
N ASN A 6 18.79 4.99 -6.26
CA ASN A 6 18.97 3.81 -7.08
C ASN A 6 17.57 3.31 -7.37
N PRO A 7 17.11 3.31 -8.63
CA PRO A 7 15.89 2.62 -8.96
C PRO A 7 16.21 1.16 -8.67
N THR A 8 15.62 0.60 -7.61
CA THR A 8 15.59 -0.84 -7.39
C THR A 8 14.84 -1.44 -8.58
N LYS A 9 15.56 -1.62 -9.69
CA LYS A 9 15.21 -2.46 -10.83
C LYS A 9 15.36 -3.91 -10.38
N ASN A 10 14.65 -4.27 -9.31
CA ASN A 10 14.42 -5.65 -9.02
C ASN A 10 13.40 -6.08 -10.08
N SER A 11 13.87 -6.70 -11.17
CA SER A 11 13.09 -7.03 -12.38
C SER A 11 11.85 -7.88 -12.08
N ASN A 12 11.77 -8.42 -10.86
CA ASN A 12 10.69 -9.23 -10.38
C ASN A 12 9.64 -8.41 -9.59
N MET A 13 9.86 -7.14 -9.25
CA MET A 13 8.91 -6.36 -8.43
C MET A 13 7.62 -6.05 -9.22
N PRO A 14 6.43 -6.26 -8.64
CA PRO A 14 5.18 -5.93 -9.30
C PRO A 14 5.10 -4.44 -9.57
N ALA A 15 4.61 -4.07 -10.74
CA ALA A 15 4.53 -2.67 -11.18
C ALA A 15 3.76 -1.78 -10.19
N PHE A 16 2.76 -2.32 -9.50
CA PHE A 16 2.02 -1.58 -8.47
C PHE A 16 2.94 -1.12 -7.32
N LEU A 17 3.73 -2.03 -6.74
CA LEU A 17 4.61 -1.72 -5.61
C LEU A 17 5.72 -0.74 -6.01
N SER A 18 6.32 -0.94 -7.18
CA SER A 18 7.34 -0.03 -7.69
C SER A 18 6.78 1.38 -7.88
N LYS A 19 5.57 1.52 -8.45
CA LYS A 19 4.91 2.81 -8.62
C LYS A 19 4.50 3.46 -7.31
N LEU A 20 3.96 2.68 -6.37
CA LEU A 20 3.57 3.15 -5.05
C LEU A 20 4.77 3.69 -4.28
N TRP A 21 5.91 2.99 -4.34
CA TRP A 21 7.16 3.43 -3.73
C TRP A 21 7.66 4.74 -4.34
N THR A 22 7.77 4.82 -5.68
CA THR A 22 8.16 6.06 -6.35
C THR A 22 7.23 7.21 -5.96
N LEU A 23 5.92 6.96 -5.91
CA LEU A 23 4.92 7.98 -5.65
C LEU A 23 5.02 8.58 -4.24
N VAL A 24 5.29 7.76 -3.22
CA VAL A 24 5.38 8.23 -1.83
C VAL A 24 6.71 8.94 -1.53
N GLU A 25 7.78 8.62 -2.26
CA GLU A 25 9.09 9.27 -2.13
C GLU A 25 9.15 10.66 -2.80
N GLU A 26 8.20 10.98 -3.66
CA GLU A 26 8.20 12.25 -4.38
C GLU A 26 7.70 13.41 -3.52
N THR A 27 8.59 14.32 -3.15
CA THR A 27 8.25 15.43 -2.25
C THR A 27 7.17 16.39 -2.79
N HIS A 28 6.99 16.48 -4.11
CA HIS A 28 5.97 17.32 -4.72
C HIS A 28 4.54 16.78 -4.54
N THR A 29 4.38 15.52 -4.10
CA THR A 29 3.08 14.91 -3.82
C THR A 29 2.64 15.07 -2.37
N ASN A 30 3.53 15.57 -1.51
CA ASN A 30 3.34 15.61 -0.05
C ASN A 30 2.11 16.41 0.43
N GLU A 31 1.54 17.31 -0.37
CA GLU A 31 0.31 18.04 -0.03
C GLU A 31 -0.93 17.13 0.03
N PHE A 32 -0.93 16.02 -0.72
CA PHE A 32 -2.08 15.11 -0.83
C PHE A 32 -1.71 13.63 -0.59
N PHE A 33 -0.44 13.25 -0.69
CA PHE A 33 0.04 11.90 -0.49
C PHE A 33 1.47 11.89 0.07
N THR A 34 1.68 11.32 1.26
CA THR A 34 2.99 11.41 1.92
C THR A 34 3.23 10.28 2.91
N TRP A 35 4.49 10.06 3.28
CA TRP A 35 4.86 9.21 4.41
C TRP A 35 4.34 9.79 5.73
N SER A 36 4.00 8.92 6.68
CA SER A 36 3.79 9.33 8.06
C SER A 36 5.08 9.81 8.71
N GLN A 37 4.96 10.62 9.76
CA GLN A 37 6.12 11.23 10.43
C GLN A 37 7.15 10.21 10.94
N ASN A 38 6.72 8.98 11.25
CA ASN A 38 7.60 7.90 11.70
C ASN A 38 8.04 6.95 10.56
N GLY A 39 7.63 7.22 9.32
CA GLY A 39 7.97 6.44 8.14
C GLY A 39 7.38 5.01 8.12
N GLN A 40 6.41 4.71 8.99
CA GLN A 40 5.84 3.35 9.13
C GLN A 40 4.60 3.10 8.28
N SER A 41 4.08 4.13 7.62
CA SER A 41 2.82 4.15 6.89
C SER A 41 2.80 5.33 5.92
N PHE A 42 1.82 5.37 5.01
CA PHE A 42 1.59 6.54 4.16
C PHE A 42 0.16 7.04 4.35
N LEU A 43 -0.05 8.32 4.06
CA LEU A 43 -1.32 9.01 4.21
C LEU A 43 -1.78 9.59 2.89
N VAL A 44 -3.08 9.49 2.65
CA VAL A 44 -3.82 10.27 1.65
C VAL A 44 -4.46 11.45 2.39
N LEU A 45 -3.88 12.64 2.22
CA LEU A 45 -4.31 13.87 2.90
C LEU A 45 -5.50 14.54 2.21
N ASP A 46 -5.56 14.48 0.87
CA ASP A 46 -6.67 14.96 0.04
C ASP A 46 -7.00 13.92 -1.03
N GLU A 47 -8.04 13.12 -0.78
CA GLU A 47 -8.46 12.05 -1.69
C GLU A 47 -8.90 12.59 -3.06
N GLN A 48 -9.57 13.74 -3.10
CA GLN A 48 -10.11 14.30 -4.35
C GLN A 48 -8.98 14.71 -5.29
N ARG A 49 -7.98 15.43 -4.76
CA ARG A 49 -6.79 15.80 -5.53
C ARG A 49 -5.94 14.60 -5.87
N PHE A 50 -5.71 13.69 -4.93
CA PHE A 50 -4.95 12.46 -5.19
C PHE A 50 -5.55 11.66 -6.35
N VAL A 51 -6.86 11.48 -6.34
CA VAL A 51 -7.58 10.74 -7.38
C VAL A 51 -7.49 11.46 -8.74
N LYS A 52 -7.67 12.78 -8.78
CA LYS A 52 -7.74 13.55 -10.02
C LYS A 52 -6.37 13.83 -10.63
N GLU A 53 -5.38 14.14 -9.80
CA GLU A 53 -4.09 14.70 -10.25
C GLU A 53 -2.95 13.69 -10.26
N ILE A 54 -3.06 12.62 -9.46
CA ILE A 54 -1.97 11.67 -9.25
C ILE A 54 -2.29 10.31 -9.83
N LEU A 55 -3.43 9.72 -9.49
CA LEU A 55 -3.74 8.37 -9.98
C LEU A 55 -3.60 8.22 -11.51
N PRO A 56 -4.06 9.17 -12.37
CA PRO A 56 -3.85 9.09 -13.82
C PRO A 56 -2.39 9.13 -14.30
N LYS A 57 -1.47 9.69 -13.50
CA LYS A 57 -0.04 9.80 -13.84
C LYS A 57 0.69 8.48 -13.59
N TYR A 58 0.33 7.76 -12.53
CA TYR A 58 0.99 6.51 -12.13
C TYR A 58 0.21 5.27 -12.58
N PHE A 59 -1.11 5.35 -12.65
CA PHE A 59 -2.03 4.24 -12.93
C PHE A 59 -2.96 4.58 -14.10
N LYS A 60 -3.52 3.56 -14.75
CA LYS A 60 -4.43 3.73 -15.90
C LYS A 60 -5.87 4.05 -15.48
N HIS A 61 -6.08 4.67 -14.32
CA HIS A 61 -7.38 5.01 -13.77
C HIS A 61 -7.28 6.15 -12.75
N ASN A 62 -8.40 6.79 -12.45
CA ASN A 62 -8.58 7.75 -11.36
C ASN A 62 -9.62 7.23 -10.35
N ASN A 63 -9.54 5.97 -9.95
CA ASN A 63 -10.50 5.39 -9.02
C ASN A 63 -9.81 4.97 -7.72
N MET A 64 -10.20 5.60 -6.61
CA MET A 64 -9.68 5.28 -5.28
C MET A 64 -9.96 3.83 -4.89
N ALA A 65 -11.14 3.28 -5.20
CA ALA A 65 -11.47 1.90 -4.90
C ALA A 65 -10.56 0.90 -5.64
N SER A 66 -10.16 1.21 -6.87
CA SER A 66 -9.18 0.40 -7.61
C SER A 66 -7.80 0.44 -6.98
N PHE A 67 -7.38 1.62 -6.51
CA PHE A 67 -6.12 1.79 -5.77
C PHE A 67 -6.14 1.01 -4.44
N VAL A 68 -7.20 1.15 -3.65
CA VAL A 68 -7.40 0.41 -2.39
C VAL A 68 -7.48 -1.09 -2.62
N ARG A 69 -8.09 -1.54 -3.70
CA ARG A 69 -8.10 -2.97 -4.06
C ARG A 69 -6.69 -3.50 -4.26
N GLN A 70 -5.84 -2.78 -4.99
CA GLN A 70 -4.44 -3.17 -5.17
C GLN A 70 -3.70 -3.19 -3.82
N LEU A 71 -3.87 -2.16 -2.98
CA LEU A 71 -3.32 -2.16 -1.62
C LEU A 71 -3.70 -3.41 -0.83
N ASN A 72 -4.99 -3.76 -0.82
CA ASN A 72 -5.49 -4.95 -0.14
C ASN A 72 -4.88 -6.25 -0.71
N MET A 73 -4.69 -6.33 -2.03
CA MET A 73 -4.05 -7.48 -2.68
C MET A 73 -2.58 -7.68 -2.25
N TYR A 74 -1.89 -6.59 -1.90
CA TYR A 74 -0.51 -6.63 -1.36
C TYR A 74 -0.46 -6.61 0.17
N GLY A 75 -1.60 -6.80 0.85
CA GLY A 75 -1.66 -6.94 2.30
C GLY A 75 -1.52 -5.63 3.09
N PHE A 76 -1.64 -4.48 2.44
CA PHE A 76 -1.74 -3.21 3.15
C PHE A 76 -3.06 -3.15 3.92
N CYS A 77 -3.01 -2.57 5.13
CA CYS A 77 -4.18 -2.39 5.97
C CYS A 77 -4.42 -0.89 6.19
N LYS A 78 -5.70 -0.48 6.15
CA LYS A 78 -6.11 0.86 6.60
C LYS A 78 -5.90 0.97 8.12
N VAL A 79 -5.24 2.03 8.57
CA VAL A 79 -5.05 2.31 10.00
C VAL A 79 -6.32 2.96 10.54
N LEU A 80 -6.84 2.44 11.66
CA LEU A 80 -8.01 2.99 12.34
C LEU A 80 -7.54 3.83 13.54
N HIS A 81 -7.74 5.14 13.45
CA HIS A 81 -7.43 6.06 14.55
C HIS A 81 -8.61 6.10 15.52
N ILE A 82 -8.61 5.20 16.51
CA ILE A 82 -9.64 5.20 17.56
C ILE A 82 -9.31 6.31 18.57
N GLY A 83 -9.81 7.52 18.29
CA GLY A 83 -9.68 8.67 19.18
C GLY A 83 -10.76 8.70 20.27
N SER A 84 -10.33 8.82 21.53
CA SER A 84 -11.08 9.00 22.78
C SER A 84 -12.52 9.54 22.68
N GLY A 85 -13.51 8.69 23.00
CA GLY A 85 -14.80 9.04 23.65
C GLY A 85 -15.80 9.93 22.89
N ILE A 86 -15.40 10.62 21.84
CA ILE A 86 -16.26 11.38 20.94
C ILE A 86 -15.99 10.81 19.56
N VAL A 87 -17.01 10.25 18.92
CA VAL A 87 -16.94 9.76 17.54
C VAL A 87 -16.65 10.96 16.65
N LYS A 88 -15.36 11.29 16.49
CA LYS A 88 -14.89 12.04 15.34
C LYS A 88 -15.18 11.11 14.18
N GLN A 89 -16.24 11.42 13.45
CA GLN A 89 -16.62 10.71 12.24
C GLN A 89 -15.35 10.52 11.40
N GLU A 90 -15.15 9.36 10.79
CA GLU A 90 -13.98 9.00 9.94
C GLU A 90 -13.71 9.96 8.76
N ARG A 91 -14.39 11.11 8.70
CA ARG A 91 -14.50 12.01 7.57
C ARG A 91 -13.58 13.24 7.63
N ASP A 92 -13.01 13.57 8.79
CA ASP A 92 -12.23 14.81 8.92
C ASP A 92 -10.70 14.59 8.97
N GLY A 93 -10.23 13.33 8.93
CA GLY A 93 -8.82 12.99 9.02
C GLY A 93 -8.27 12.37 7.73
N PRO A 94 -6.94 12.42 7.51
CA PRO A 94 -6.30 11.68 6.43
C PRO A 94 -6.58 10.19 6.49
N VAL A 95 -6.60 9.55 5.32
CA VAL A 95 -6.67 8.09 5.24
C VAL A 95 -5.26 7.53 5.31
N GLU A 96 -4.97 6.71 6.32
CA GLU A 96 -3.65 6.11 6.51
C GLU A 96 -3.65 4.62 6.17
N PHE A 97 -2.59 4.16 5.49
CA PHE A 97 -2.35 2.76 5.16
C PHE A 97 -0.96 2.32 5.60
N GLN A 98 -0.86 1.09 6.11
CA GLN A 98 0.37 0.51 6.63
C GLN A 98 0.61 -0.90 6.06
N HIS A 99 1.89 -1.25 5.93
CA HIS A 99 2.35 -2.61 5.66
C HIS A 99 3.70 -2.87 6.35
N SER A 100 3.91 -4.08 6.88
CA SER A 100 5.09 -4.42 7.69
C SER A 100 6.43 -4.24 6.98
N TYR A 101 6.45 -4.39 5.64
CA TYR A 101 7.64 -4.31 4.80
C TYR A 101 7.65 -3.10 3.85
N PHE A 102 6.73 -2.15 4.02
CA PHE A 102 6.70 -0.91 3.23
C PHE A 102 6.97 0.27 4.16
N LYS A 103 8.25 0.65 4.29
CA LYS A 103 8.70 1.66 5.25
C LYS A 103 9.66 2.64 4.61
N GLN A 104 9.56 3.91 5.00
CA GLN A 104 10.39 4.98 4.44
C GLN A 104 11.87 4.68 4.63
N GLY A 105 12.64 4.80 3.54
CA GLY A 105 14.09 4.55 3.55
C GLY A 105 14.50 3.08 3.69
N GLN A 106 13.55 2.14 3.59
CA GLN A 106 13.81 0.68 3.63
C GLN A 106 13.26 0.02 2.35
N ASP A 107 13.78 0.42 1.18
CA ASP A 107 13.39 -0.11 -0.14
C ASP A 107 13.76 -1.59 -0.31
N ASP A 108 14.79 -2.04 0.39
CA ASP A 108 15.23 -3.43 0.44
C ASP A 108 14.12 -4.36 0.94
N LEU A 109 13.26 -3.90 1.87
CA LEU A 109 12.16 -4.70 2.40
C LEU A 109 11.03 -4.96 1.40
N LEU A 110 10.95 -4.19 0.30
CA LEU A 110 9.86 -4.32 -0.67
C LEU A 110 9.76 -5.71 -1.31
N GLU A 111 10.87 -6.45 -1.39
CA GLU A 111 10.86 -7.82 -1.90
C GLU A 111 9.99 -8.77 -1.06
N ASN A 112 9.84 -8.48 0.22
CA ASN A 112 9.04 -9.26 1.18
C ASN A 112 7.54 -8.92 1.12
N THR A 113 7.14 -7.89 0.39
CA THR A 113 5.73 -7.48 0.23
C THR A 113 4.93 -8.43 -0.67
N LYS A 114 5.57 -9.41 -1.32
CA LYS A 114 4.93 -10.32 -2.28
C LYS A 114 4.13 -11.47 -1.69
N SER A 115 4.21 -11.77 -0.39
CA SER A 115 3.72 -13.07 0.11
C SER A 115 2.37 -13.01 0.82
N LYS A 116 1.29 -13.06 0.03
CA LYS A 116 0.06 -13.82 0.34
C LYS A 116 -0.57 -14.49 -0.88
N VAL A 117 -0.19 -14.12 -2.11
CA VAL A 117 -0.83 -14.63 -3.34
C VAL A 117 -0.05 -15.78 -4.00
N SER A 118 1.19 -16.04 -3.60
CA SER A 118 2.02 -17.11 -4.17
C SER A 118 2.04 -18.43 -3.38
N SER A 119 1.19 -18.62 -2.36
CA SER A 119 1.28 -19.81 -1.47
C SER A 119 -0.04 -20.34 -0.94
N SER A 120 -1.11 -20.36 -1.74
CA SER A 120 -2.29 -21.15 -1.40
C SER A 120 -2.83 -21.86 -2.64
N LYS A 121 -2.16 -22.97 -3.00
CA LYS A 121 -2.87 -24.13 -3.55
C LYS A 121 -3.76 -24.68 -2.43
N PRO A 122 -5.06 -24.89 -2.63
CA PRO A 122 -5.79 -25.83 -1.77
C PRO A 122 -5.22 -27.21 -2.08
N GLU A 123 -4.38 -27.77 -1.21
CA GLU A 123 -4.12 -29.21 -1.24
C GLU A 123 -5.40 -29.92 -0.76
N GLU A 124 -6.17 -30.40 -1.74
CA GLU A 124 -7.26 -31.34 -1.53
C GLU A 124 -6.67 -32.65 -1.00
N ASN A 125 -6.65 -32.79 0.33
CA ASN A 125 -6.32 -34.04 1.00
C ASN A 125 -7.39 -35.10 0.67
N LYS A 126 -7.15 -35.89 -0.38
CA LYS A 126 -7.72 -37.23 -0.54
C LYS A 126 -7.12 -38.14 0.54
N ILE A 127 -7.89 -38.46 1.58
CA ILE A 127 -7.74 -39.73 2.31
C ILE A 127 -9.12 -40.32 2.59
N LEU A 128 -9.44 -41.29 1.72
CA LEU A 128 -10.03 -42.62 1.97
C LEU A 128 -11.34 -42.71 2.76
N GLY A 129 -12.35 -43.27 2.08
CA GLY A 129 -13.61 -43.63 2.67
C GLY A 129 -13.51 -44.71 3.75
N LEU A 130 -14.55 -44.77 4.58
CA LEU A 130 -14.92 -45.98 5.26
C LEU A 130 -16.43 -46.14 5.12
N LYS A 131 -16.80 -47.29 4.56
CA LYS A 131 -18.15 -47.81 4.53
C LYS A 131 -18.64 -48.03 5.97
N ALA A 132 -19.91 -47.73 6.20
CA ALA A 132 -20.81 -48.50 7.05
C ALA A 132 -22.21 -48.39 6.44
#